data_AF-A0A0F9FU15-F1
#
_entry.id   AF-A0A0F9FU15-F1
#
_cell.length_a   1.000
_cell.length_b   1.000
_cell.length_c   1.000
_cell.angle_alpha   90.00
_cell.angle_beta   90.00
_cell.angle_gamma   90.00
#
_symmetry.space_group_name_H-M   'P 1'
#
loop_
_entity.id
_entity.type
_entity.pdbx_description
1 polymer ?
#
loop_
_entity_poly.entity_id
_entity_poly.type
_entity_poly.pdbx_seq_one_letter_code
_entity_poly.pdbx_strand_id
1 'polypeptide(L)'
;MGELLHLTHWSTGMSISAQVLDYYDDVDRQYLNKLASPTNLRDVPMHDLSPSEHASLRDSSFGLVVLTKQARTLRRFPVSDPGNAWLSAQYFQNTHTKLAYPARFVAAKFIKEACKAYHVPSTAAVDAYAANIQESDHVDSNLFQEGTESSWMLKKMAQSELLAKQASAAEVNALVNMPDAHFAIVLQDANGEVTRKYAMPDAAHVKKAADYFDKYAMQMEPTHRHRFASSVQRRATELAVDVSGHFGIQKWASNRWNRHVDYHLEQRKSLLPLNPNARSVLDKLASDMRDTDPATAAEALETFDQATGLDKYYDRGLQDPYASIMDKTALAWSADIDGETITAADLKKVASSGKLKRYLGEAFASQFEKNATEIFESLPDPTKVLIKQIVFGEA
;
A
#
# COMPACT_ATOMS: atom_id res chain seq x y z
N MET A 1 -35.19 -38.15 7.49
CA MET A 1 -35.11 -37.57 8.84
C MET A 1 -33.66 -37.20 9.09
N GLY A 2 -33.26 -36.00 8.69
CA GLY A 2 -31.89 -35.50 8.86
C GLY A 2 -31.93 -34.29 9.77
N GLU A 3 -31.31 -34.41 10.94
CA GLU A 3 -31.13 -33.32 11.90
C GLU A 3 -30.13 -32.30 11.36
N LEU A 4 -30.64 -31.09 11.14
CA LEU A 4 -29.88 -29.87 10.88
C LEU A 4 -29.40 -29.30 12.23
N LEU A 5 -28.12 -29.53 12.55
CA LEU A 5 -27.45 -28.85 13.66
C LEU A 5 -27.16 -27.39 13.27
N HIS A 6 -27.95 -26.47 13.84
CA HIS A 6 -27.69 -25.04 13.83
C HIS A 6 -26.43 -24.71 14.64
N LEU A 7 -25.32 -24.44 13.95
CA LEU A 7 -24.19 -23.71 14.53
C LEU A 7 -24.45 -22.21 14.38
N THR A 8 -25.01 -21.61 15.43
CA THR A 8 -24.96 -20.16 15.65
C THR A 8 -24.18 -19.89 16.94
N HIS A 9 -22.85 -20.03 16.88
CA HIS A 9 -21.99 -19.42 17.88
C HIS A 9 -21.89 -17.92 17.57
N TRP A 10 -22.76 -17.14 18.21
CA TRP A 10 -22.47 -15.74 18.47
C TRP A 10 -21.23 -15.69 19.35
N SER A 11 -20.10 -15.31 18.77
CA SER A 11 -18.90 -14.94 19.52
C SER A 11 -19.31 -13.83 20.48
N THR A 12 -19.32 -14.15 21.78
CA THR A 12 -19.49 -13.18 22.85
C THR A 12 -18.40 -12.14 22.71
N GLY A 13 -18.80 -10.92 22.32
CA GLY A 13 -17.89 -9.81 22.12
C GLY A 13 -17.02 -9.60 23.36
N MET A 14 -15.75 -10.00 23.27
CA MET A 14 -14.73 -9.57 24.22
C MET A 14 -14.74 -8.04 24.22
N SER A 15 -14.93 -7.42 25.38
CA SER A 15 -14.84 -5.96 25.50
C SER A 15 -13.49 -5.51 24.95
N ILE A 16 -13.52 -4.54 24.03
CA ILE A 16 -12.32 -4.01 23.35
C ILE A 16 -11.29 -3.50 24.38
N SER A 17 -11.74 -3.04 25.55
CA SER A 17 -10.88 -2.60 26.67
C SER A 17 -10.05 -3.72 27.29
N ALA A 18 -10.47 -4.99 27.18
CA ALA A 18 -9.72 -6.14 27.67
C ALA A 18 -8.51 -6.50 26.78
N GLN A 19 -8.41 -5.92 25.57
CA GLN A 19 -7.31 -6.17 24.62
C GLN A 19 -6.20 -5.11 24.68
N VAL A 20 -6.31 -4.13 25.57
CA VAL A 20 -5.28 -3.09 25.73
C VAL A 20 -4.16 -3.67 26.56
N LEU A 21 -3.03 -3.90 25.89
CA LEU A 21 -1.77 -4.33 26.49
C LEU A 21 -1.12 -3.15 27.20
N ASP A 22 -0.87 -3.27 28.49
CA ASP A 22 0.20 -2.55 29.16
C ASP A 22 1.43 -3.47 29.32
N TYR A 23 2.49 -2.99 29.98
CA TYR A 23 3.71 -3.77 30.17
C TYR A 23 3.47 -5.09 30.92
N TYR A 24 2.45 -5.19 31.78
CA TYR A 24 2.13 -6.42 32.51
C TYR A 24 1.38 -7.45 31.66
N ASP A 25 0.73 -7.01 30.57
CA ASP A 25 0.13 -7.92 29.59
C ASP A 25 1.13 -8.33 28.48
N ASP A 26 2.27 -7.66 28.35
CA ASP A 26 3.34 -7.98 27.40
C ASP A 26 4.26 -9.09 27.94
N VAL A 27 3.67 -10.29 28.10
CA VAL A 27 4.32 -11.47 28.71
C VAL A 27 5.69 -11.79 28.09
N ASP A 28 5.82 -11.61 26.78
CA ASP A 28 7.06 -11.88 26.03
C ASP A 28 7.99 -10.65 25.92
N ARG A 29 7.62 -9.52 26.55
CA ARG A 29 8.33 -8.23 26.49
C ARG A 29 8.60 -7.78 25.05
N GLN A 30 7.75 -8.15 24.09
CA GLN A 30 7.97 -7.89 22.66
C GLN A 30 7.96 -6.40 22.35
N TYR A 31 7.16 -5.62 23.07
CA TYR A 31 7.15 -4.17 22.93
C TYR A 31 8.26 -3.54 23.74
N LEU A 32 8.50 -3.99 24.97
CA LEU A 32 9.62 -3.48 25.79
C LEU A 32 10.95 -3.61 25.04
N ASN A 33 11.22 -4.74 24.38
CA ASN A 33 12.45 -4.98 23.62
C ASN A 33 12.60 -4.04 22.40
N LYS A 34 11.51 -3.46 21.90
CA LYS A 34 11.52 -2.49 20.79
C LYS A 34 11.67 -1.04 21.27
N LEU A 35 11.45 -0.77 22.56
CA LEU A 35 11.58 0.56 23.13
C LEU A 35 13.06 0.85 23.41
N ALA A 36 13.67 1.72 22.61
CA ALA A 36 14.98 2.26 22.93
C ALA A 36 14.84 3.17 24.17
N SER A 37 15.50 2.80 25.27
CA SER A 37 15.56 3.65 26.46
C SER A 37 16.33 4.94 26.14
N PRO A 38 15.73 6.12 26.30
CA PRO A 38 16.44 7.39 26.19
C PRO A 38 17.67 7.43 27.08
N THR A 39 18.74 8.08 26.62
CA THR A 39 20.04 8.09 27.32
C THR A 39 19.94 8.64 28.74
N ASN A 40 18.98 9.54 28.99
CA ASN A 40 18.67 10.16 30.28
C ASN A 40 17.81 9.29 31.22
N LEU A 41 17.38 8.10 30.79
CA LEU A 41 16.57 7.18 31.60
C LEU A 41 17.34 5.94 32.06
N ARG A 42 18.62 5.82 31.71
CA ARG A 42 19.49 4.71 32.16
C ARG A 42 19.61 4.62 33.68
N ASP A 43 19.44 5.75 34.37
CA ASP A 43 19.58 5.85 35.82
C ASP A 43 18.24 5.88 36.56
N VAL A 44 17.11 5.76 35.85
CA VAL A 44 15.80 5.71 36.50
C VAL A 44 15.52 4.28 36.94
N PRO A 45 15.38 4.02 38.26
CA PRO A 45 15.07 2.67 38.74
C PRO A 45 13.68 2.26 38.23
N MET A 46 13.64 1.24 37.39
CA MET A 46 12.40 0.61 36.95
C MET A 46 12.06 -0.51 37.94
N HIS A 47 10.93 -0.38 38.62
CA HIS A 47 10.48 -1.37 39.58
C HIS A 47 9.55 -2.38 38.88
N ASP A 48 10.04 -3.59 38.66
CA ASP A 48 9.26 -4.69 38.07
C ASP A 48 8.32 -5.26 39.14
N LEU A 49 7.10 -4.73 39.21
CA LEU A 49 6.10 -5.21 40.18
C LEU A 49 5.71 -6.66 39.90
N SER A 50 5.76 -7.51 40.92
CA SER A 50 5.12 -8.83 40.84
C SER A 50 3.60 -8.72 40.70
N PRO A 51 2.89 -9.75 40.20
CA PRO A 51 1.43 -9.74 40.12
C PRO A 51 0.73 -9.46 41.47
N SER A 52 1.30 -9.93 42.58
CA SER A 52 0.79 -9.65 43.93
C SER A 52 0.99 -8.20 44.35
N GLU A 53 2.14 -7.61 44.04
CA GLU A 53 2.40 -6.19 44.31
C GLU A 53 1.49 -5.30 43.47
N HIS A 54 1.36 -5.60 42.17
CA HIS A 54 0.44 -4.93 41.26
C HIS A 54 -1.02 -4.98 41.76
N ALA A 55 -1.47 -6.14 42.26
CA ALA A 55 -2.82 -6.29 42.82
C ALA A 55 -3.03 -5.51 44.13
N SER A 56 -1.95 -5.23 44.87
CA SER A 56 -1.99 -4.49 46.14
C SER A 56 -1.93 -2.97 45.97
N LEU A 57 -1.57 -2.47 44.79
CA LEU A 57 -1.51 -1.05 44.50
C LEU A 57 -2.90 -0.41 44.57
N ARG A 58 -2.92 0.84 45.03
CA ARG A 58 -4.14 1.67 45.05
C ARG A 58 -4.50 2.10 43.64
N ASP A 59 -5.78 2.36 43.41
CA ASP A 59 -6.27 2.82 42.11
C ASP A 59 -5.56 4.09 41.64
N SER A 60 -5.17 5.02 42.54
CA SER A 60 -4.40 6.23 42.21
C SER A 60 -3.00 5.98 41.66
N SER A 61 -2.48 4.75 41.76
CA SER A 61 -1.18 4.35 41.21
C SER A 61 -1.24 3.96 39.73
N PHE A 62 -2.39 4.17 39.07
CA PHE A 62 -2.63 3.81 37.68
C PHE A 62 -3.09 5.02 36.87
N GLY A 63 -2.71 5.07 35.60
CA GLY A 63 -3.20 6.07 34.66
C GLY A 63 -4.68 5.86 34.31
N LEU A 64 -5.16 4.61 34.37
CA LEU A 64 -6.54 4.27 34.04
C LEU A 64 -7.04 3.08 34.85
N VAL A 65 -8.22 3.22 35.44
CA VAL A 65 -8.97 2.14 36.08
C VAL A 65 -10.29 1.97 35.32
N VAL A 66 -10.47 0.83 34.67
CA VAL A 66 -11.68 0.53 33.88
C VAL A 66 -12.61 -0.36 34.69
N LEU A 67 -13.84 0.09 34.93
CA LEU A 67 -14.92 -0.75 35.43
C LEU A 67 -15.71 -1.27 34.23
N THR A 68 -15.56 -2.57 33.92
CA THR A 68 -16.24 -3.19 32.78
C THR A 68 -17.72 -3.38 33.05
N LYS A 69 -18.50 -3.65 31.99
CA LYS A 69 -19.94 -3.98 32.10
C LYS A 69 -20.23 -5.17 33.03
N GLN A 70 -19.28 -6.08 33.23
CA GLN A 70 -19.37 -7.22 34.14
C GLN A 70 -18.91 -6.89 35.57
N ALA A 71 -18.81 -5.60 35.91
CA ALA A 71 -18.29 -5.11 37.19
C ALA A 71 -16.87 -5.61 37.53
N ARG A 72 -16.07 -5.97 36.51
CA ARG A 72 -14.65 -6.28 36.71
C ARG A 72 -13.84 -4.99 36.66
N THR A 73 -12.90 -4.86 37.59
CA THR A 73 -11.96 -3.73 37.60
C THR A 73 -10.69 -4.14 36.87
N LEU A 74 -10.33 -3.39 35.83
CA LEU A 74 -9.06 -3.53 35.11
C LEU A 74 -8.21 -2.30 35.40
N ARG A 75 -7.00 -2.50 35.91
CA ARG A 75 -6.06 -1.41 36.19
C ARG A 75 -5.00 -1.41 35.09
N ARG A 76 -4.80 -0.25 34.46
CA ARG A 76 -3.93 -0.09 33.30
C ARG A 76 -2.97 1.07 33.51
N PHE A 77 -1.80 0.95 32.89
CA PHE A 77 -0.74 1.96 32.88
C PHE A 77 -0.28 2.35 34.29
N PRO A 78 0.50 1.51 34.99
CA PRO A 78 1.03 1.86 36.31
C PRO A 78 1.89 3.13 36.27
N VAL A 79 1.71 3.98 37.26
CA VAL A 79 2.37 5.29 37.37
C VAL A 79 2.87 5.53 38.81
N SER A 80 3.16 4.46 39.55
CA SER A 80 3.59 4.51 40.96
C SER A 80 4.99 5.09 41.19
N ASP A 81 5.80 5.15 40.14
CA ASP A 81 7.20 5.57 40.19
C ASP A 81 7.65 6.12 38.82
N PRO A 82 8.83 6.77 38.73
CA PRO A 82 9.29 7.40 37.50
C PRO A 82 9.44 6.42 36.31
N GLY A 83 9.92 5.19 36.57
CA GLY A 83 10.13 4.18 35.54
C GLY A 83 8.79 3.70 34.95
N ASN A 84 7.83 3.41 35.83
CA ASN A 84 6.48 3.01 35.44
C ASN A 84 5.72 4.13 34.73
N ALA A 85 5.83 5.39 35.20
CA ALA A 85 5.20 6.52 34.52
C ALA A 85 5.72 6.71 33.09
N TRP A 86 7.04 6.66 32.90
CA TRP A 86 7.64 6.72 31.57
C TRP A 86 7.22 5.55 30.68
N LEU A 87 7.29 4.31 31.20
CA LEU A 87 6.94 3.12 30.44
C LEU A 87 5.47 3.11 30.04
N SER A 88 4.58 3.53 30.95
CA SER A 88 3.16 3.73 30.68
C SER A 88 2.92 4.72 29.55
N ALA A 89 3.67 5.82 29.48
CA ALA A 89 3.59 6.77 28.37
C ALA A 89 4.03 6.15 27.03
N GLN A 90 5.04 5.27 27.03
CA GLN A 90 5.49 4.53 25.84
C GLN A 90 4.47 3.49 25.39
N TYR A 91 3.90 2.72 26.32
CA TYR A 91 2.84 1.76 25.98
C TYR A 91 1.61 2.48 25.45
N PHE A 92 1.17 3.56 26.10
CA PHE A 92 0.03 4.35 25.64
C PHE A 92 0.23 4.88 24.22
N GLN A 93 1.41 5.39 23.88
CA GLN A 93 1.74 5.84 22.51
C GLN A 93 1.45 4.78 21.44
N ASN A 94 1.68 3.50 21.77
CA ASN A 94 1.53 2.40 20.83
C ASN A 94 0.16 1.72 20.90
N THR A 95 -0.53 1.79 22.04
CA THR A 95 -1.76 1.01 22.28
C THR A 95 -3.02 1.85 22.48
N HIS A 96 -2.94 3.19 22.53
CA HIS A 96 -4.11 4.03 22.81
C HIS A 96 -5.28 3.83 21.84
N THR A 97 -5.03 3.43 20.58
CA THR A 97 -6.09 3.19 19.58
C THR A 97 -6.98 1.99 19.93
N LYS A 98 -6.50 1.10 20.80
CA LYS A 98 -7.25 -0.05 21.33
C LYS A 98 -8.13 0.31 22.52
N LEU A 99 -7.91 1.45 23.18
CA LEU A 99 -8.81 1.93 24.23
C LEU A 99 -10.09 2.51 23.62
N ALA A 100 -11.20 2.38 24.37
CA ALA A 100 -12.39 3.16 24.11
C ALA A 100 -12.04 4.65 24.04
N TYR A 101 -12.64 5.38 23.10
CA TYR A 101 -12.24 6.75 22.79
C TYR A 101 -12.20 7.66 24.04
N PRO A 102 -13.20 7.67 24.94
CA PRO A 102 -13.14 8.47 26.17
C PRO A 102 -12.04 8.04 27.15
N ALA A 103 -11.77 6.74 27.26
CA ALA A 103 -10.76 6.18 28.17
C ALA A 103 -9.34 6.64 27.81
N ARG A 104 -9.09 7.00 26.54
CA ARG A 104 -7.80 7.56 26.08
C ARG A 104 -7.49 8.89 26.77
N PHE A 105 -8.50 9.74 26.94
CA PHE A 105 -8.35 11.04 27.59
C PHE A 105 -8.05 10.87 29.08
N VAL A 106 -8.82 10.02 29.76
CA VAL A 106 -8.60 9.69 31.17
C VAL A 106 -7.18 9.18 31.38
N ALA A 107 -6.78 8.13 30.64
CA ALA A 107 -5.43 7.57 30.71
C ALA A 107 -4.34 8.62 30.45
N ALA A 108 -4.46 9.39 29.37
CA ALA A 108 -3.47 10.40 29.00
C ALA A 108 -3.31 11.49 30.06
N LYS A 109 -4.41 11.94 30.68
CA LYS A 109 -4.36 12.95 31.77
C LYS A 109 -3.48 12.47 32.92
N PHE A 110 -3.81 11.31 33.50
CA PHE A 110 -3.12 10.83 34.69
C PHE A 110 -1.70 10.34 34.40
N ILE A 111 -1.43 9.77 33.22
CA ILE A 111 -0.06 9.47 32.78
C ILE A 111 0.75 10.77 32.64
N LYS A 112 0.18 11.84 32.06
CA LYS A 112 0.86 13.13 31.91
C LYS A 112 1.18 13.77 33.26
N GLU A 113 0.24 13.75 34.19
CA GLU A 113 0.41 14.26 35.55
C GLU A 113 1.53 13.50 36.28
N ALA A 114 1.56 12.18 36.19
CA ALA A 114 2.63 11.37 36.78
C ALA A 114 3.99 11.65 36.13
N CYS A 115 4.05 11.74 34.79
CA CYS A 115 5.29 12.10 34.09
C CYS A 115 5.84 13.45 34.57
N LYS A 116 4.96 14.44 34.72
CA LYS A 116 5.31 15.76 35.25
C LYS A 116 5.81 15.69 36.70
N ALA A 117 5.13 14.93 37.56
CA ALA A 117 5.48 14.77 38.97
C ALA A 117 6.87 14.12 39.16
N TYR A 118 7.23 13.17 38.30
CA TYR A 118 8.52 12.47 38.36
C TYR A 118 9.60 13.07 37.47
N HIS A 119 9.33 14.19 36.79
CA HIS A 119 10.25 14.82 35.84
C HIS A 119 10.74 13.88 34.72
N VAL A 120 9.87 12.97 34.26
CA VAL A 120 10.15 12.09 33.11
C VAL A 120 9.40 12.56 31.87
N PRO A 121 9.94 12.33 30.66
CA PRO A 121 9.29 12.78 29.43
C PRO A 121 8.02 11.97 29.14
N SER A 122 6.94 12.67 28.78
CA SER A 122 5.74 12.05 28.19
C SER A 122 5.91 11.85 26.68
N THR A 123 4.97 11.14 26.05
CA THR A 123 4.94 10.91 24.60
C THR A 123 3.98 11.85 23.88
N ALA A 124 4.13 11.97 22.56
CA ALA A 124 3.29 12.84 21.74
C ALA A 124 1.79 12.48 21.83
N ALA A 125 1.44 11.20 21.91
CA ALA A 125 0.06 10.77 22.10
C ALA A 125 -0.49 11.19 23.47
N VAL A 126 0.27 10.99 24.55
CA VAL A 126 -0.12 11.44 25.90
C VAL A 126 -0.38 12.95 25.89
N ASP A 127 0.53 13.72 25.29
CA ASP A 127 0.41 15.17 25.20
C ASP A 127 -0.82 15.61 24.38
N ALA A 128 -1.03 14.98 23.21
CA ALA A 128 -2.15 15.28 22.34
C ALA A 128 -3.51 15.00 23.00
N TYR A 129 -3.67 13.85 23.66
CA TYR A 129 -4.94 13.52 24.34
C TYR A 129 -5.14 14.37 25.60
N ALA A 130 -4.09 14.60 26.40
CA ALA A 130 -4.20 15.41 27.61
C ALA A 130 -4.51 16.89 27.30
N ALA A 131 -3.95 17.46 26.23
CA ALA A 131 -4.21 18.86 25.83
C ALA A 131 -5.64 19.11 25.32
N ASN A 132 -6.33 18.06 24.85
CA ASN A 132 -7.74 18.13 24.47
C ASN A 132 -8.71 18.04 25.67
N ILE A 133 -8.10 17.89 26.85
CA ILE A 133 -8.50 18.19 28.23
C ILE A 133 -9.14 19.55 28.53
N GLN A 134 -10.44 19.80 28.39
CA GLN A 134 -10.97 21.08 28.87
C GLN A 134 -11.25 21.03 30.37
N GLU A 135 -11.07 22.15 31.07
CA GLU A 135 -11.34 22.24 32.52
C GLU A 135 -12.80 21.88 32.85
N SER A 136 -13.73 22.13 31.92
CA SER A 136 -15.14 21.76 32.01
C SER A 136 -15.43 20.25 31.83
N ASP A 137 -14.46 19.45 31.43
CA ASP A 137 -14.65 18.00 31.19
C ASP A 137 -14.63 17.18 32.50
N HIS A 138 -14.37 17.80 33.67
CA HIS A 138 -14.48 17.18 35.01
C HIS A 138 -13.81 15.79 35.13
N VAL A 139 -12.64 15.61 34.53
CA VAL A 139 -11.89 14.34 34.57
C VAL A 139 -11.10 14.26 35.88
N ASP A 140 -11.80 14.22 37.02
CA ASP A 140 -11.18 14.34 38.34
C ASP A 140 -10.70 13.01 38.93
N SER A 141 -11.04 11.89 38.28
CA SER A 141 -10.58 10.56 38.65
C SER A 141 -10.09 9.77 37.44
N ASN A 142 -9.20 8.82 37.70
CA ASN A 142 -8.69 7.88 36.70
C ASN A 142 -9.67 6.72 36.43
N LEU A 143 -10.87 6.76 37.00
CA LEU A 143 -11.91 5.77 36.81
C LEU A 143 -12.68 6.03 35.50
N PHE A 144 -12.74 5.01 34.66
CA PHE A 144 -13.59 4.95 33.47
C PHE A 144 -14.57 3.79 33.61
N GLN A 145 -15.86 4.07 33.64
CA GLN A 145 -16.89 3.04 33.73
C GLN A 145 -17.53 2.81 32.36
N GLU A 146 -17.42 1.58 31.85
CA GLU A 146 -18.00 1.20 30.57
C GLU A 146 -19.53 1.25 30.63
N GLY A 147 -20.14 1.96 29.67
CA GLY A 147 -21.59 2.06 29.55
C GLY A 147 -22.23 3.15 30.40
N THR A 148 -21.47 3.88 31.22
CA THR A 148 -21.90 5.12 31.89
C THR A 148 -21.10 6.27 31.33
N GLU A 149 -21.33 6.58 30.06
CA GLU A 149 -20.67 7.69 29.38
C GLU A 149 -21.23 9.00 29.96
N SER A 150 -20.42 9.69 30.74
CA SER A 150 -20.78 11.03 31.22
C SER A 150 -21.01 11.98 30.03
N SER A 151 -21.78 13.06 30.25
CA SER A 151 -22.20 13.97 29.17
C SER A 151 -21.04 14.52 28.34
N TRP A 152 -19.88 14.78 28.94
CA TRP A 152 -18.69 15.25 28.23
C TRP A 152 -18.06 14.15 27.34
N MET A 153 -18.08 12.89 27.78
CA MET A 153 -17.59 11.74 26.99
C MET A 153 -18.44 11.53 25.74
N LEU A 154 -19.77 11.61 25.87
CA LEU A 154 -20.71 11.53 24.75
C LEU A 154 -20.45 12.62 23.71
N LYS A 155 -20.18 13.87 24.16
CA LYS A 155 -19.83 14.98 23.26
C LYS A 155 -18.54 14.70 22.48
N LYS A 156 -17.49 14.20 23.14
CA LYS A 156 -16.22 13.87 22.47
C LYS A 156 -16.38 12.70 21.49
N MET A 157 -17.15 11.67 21.84
CA MET A 157 -17.46 10.56 20.93
C MET A 157 -18.19 11.06 19.68
N ALA A 158 -19.25 11.85 19.86
CA ALA A 158 -20.01 12.45 18.75
C ALA A 158 -19.13 13.34 17.87
N GLN A 159 -18.22 14.13 18.46
CA GLN A 159 -17.26 14.94 17.71
C GLN A 159 -16.29 14.07 16.89
N SER A 160 -15.77 12.99 17.47
CA SER A 160 -14.86 12.08 16.76
C SER A 160 -15.55 11.37 15.59
N GLU A 161 -16.80 10.95 15.77
CA GLU A 161 -17.60 10.31 14.73
C GLU A 161 -17.92 11.31 13.62
N LEU A 162 -18.25 12.56 13.97
CA LEU A 162 -18.47 13.63 13.00
C LEU A 162 -17.21 13.89 12.17
N LEU A 163 -16.04 14.02 12.81
CA LEU A 163 -14.77 14.21 12.11
C LEU A 163 -14.43 13.01 11.21
N ALA A 164 -14.67 11.78 11.66
CA ALA A 164 -14.48 10.59 10.84
C ALA A 164 -15.41 10.57 9.63
N LYS A 165 -16.70 10.93 9.81
CA LYS A 165 -17.66 11.08 8.71
C LYS A 165 -17.25 12.18 7.73
N GLN A 166 -16.75 13.31 8.24
CA GLN A 166 -16.25 14.40 7.41
C GLN A 166 -15.00 14.01 6.62
N ALA A 167 -14.05 13.30 7.23
CA ALA A 167 -12.85 12.80 6.56
C ALA A 167 -13.22 11.79 5.46
N SER A 168 -14.11 10.83 5.77
CA SER A 168 -14.60 9.87 4.77
C SER A 168 -15.35 10.56 3.62
N ALA A 169 -16.20 11.55 3.93
CA ALA A 169 -16.88 12.35 2.92
C ALA A 169 -15.91 13.17 2.07
N ALA A 170 -14.85 13.73 2.68
CA ALA A 170 -13.81 14.46 1.96
C ALA A 170 -13.01 13.54 1.03
N GLU A 171 -12.70 12.31 1.45
CA GLU A 171 -12.07 11.30 0.59
C GLU A 171 -12.98 10.92 -0.58
N VAL A 172 -14.27 10.67 -0.33
CA VAL A 172 -15.24 10.39 -1.39
C VAL A 172 -15.36 11.57 -2.35
N ASN A 173 -15.47 12.80 -1.84
CA ASN A 173 -15.52 14.01 -2.67
C ASN A 173 -14.23 14.20 -3.48
N ALA A 174 -13.07 13.89 -2.91
CA ALA A 174 -11.80 13.94 -3.62
C ALA A 174 -11.77 12.91 -4.77
N LEU A 175 -12.34 11.72 -4.58
CA LEU A 175 -12.48 10.71 -5.64
C LEU A 175 -13.50 11.13 -6.71
N VAL A 176 -14.64 11.70 -6.31
CA VAL A 176 -15.69 12.15 -7.24
C VAL A 176 -15.21 13.30 -8.12
N ASN A 177 -14.44 14.23 -7.57
CA ASN A 177 -13.89 15.38 -8.30
C ASN A 177 -12.57 15.07 -9.03
N MET A 178 -12.11 13.83 -8.98
CA MET A 178 -10.84 13.45 -9.59
C MET A 178 -10.99 13.34 -11.13
N PRO A 179 -10.05 13.87 -11.93
CA PRO A 179 -10.07 13.71 -13.37
C PRO A 179 -10.07 12.24 -13.79
N ASP A 180 -10.78 11.91 -14.87
CA ASP A 180 -10.84 10.55 -15.44
C ASP A 180 -9.45 9.98 -15.76
N ALA A 181 -8.50 10.84 -16.14
CA ALA A 181 -7.11 10.46 -16.40
C ALA A 181 -6.37 9.86 -15.18
N HIS A 182 -6.88 10.06 -13.97
CA HIS A 182 -6.30 9.53 -12.74
C HIS A 182 -6.88 8.16 -12.35
N PHE A 183 -7.73 7.55 -13.17
CA PHE A 183 -8.23 6.20 -12.95
C PHE A 183 -7.60 5.24 -13.97
N ALA A 184 -7.30 4.03 -13.54
CA ALA A 184 -6.73 3.04 -14.47
C ALA A 184 -7.79 2.56 -15.48
N ILE A 185 -9.07 2.51 -15.07
CA ILE A 185 -10.19 2.13 -15.93
C ILE A 185 -11.32 3.14 -15.77
N VAL A 186 -11.79 3.65 -16.90
CA VAL A 186 -12.99 4.46 -17.04
C VAL A 186 -13.87 3.79 -18.08
N LEU A 187 -15.07 3.35 -17.67
CA LEU A 187 -16.05 2.69 -18.53
C LEU A 187 -17.28 3.57 -18.61
N GLN A 188 -17.82 3.72 -19.81
CA GLN A 188 -19.11 4.36 -20.03
C GLN A 188 -20.09 3.29 -20.53
N ASP A 189 -21.24 3.17 -19.88
CA ASP A 189 -22.29 2.23 -20.29
C ASP A 189 -23.16 2.81 -21.42
N ALA A 190 -24.14 2.04 -21.89
CA ALA A 190 -25.06 2.46 -22.95
C ALA A 190 -25.98 3.63 -22.55
N ASN A 191 -26.17 3.87 -21.25
CA ASN A 191 -26.95 4.99 -20.71
C ASN A 191 -26.09 6.24 -20.52
N GLY A 192 -24.78 6.16 -20.78
CA GLY A 192 -23.82 7.22 -20.57
C GLY A 192 -23.29 7.31 -19.13
N GLU A 193 -23.62 6.36 -18.25
CA GLU A 193 -23.11 6.31 -16.88
C GLU A 193 -21.63 5.92 -16.87
N VAL A 194 -20.81 6.71 -16.16
CA VAL A 194 -19.36 6.53 -16.11
C VAL A 194 -18.95 5.80 -14.84
N THR A 195 -18.47 4.57 -14.99
CA THR A 195 -17.86 3.78 -13.91
C THR A 195 -16.34 3.98 -13.90
N ARG A 196 -15.81 4.47 -12.78
CA ARG A 196 -14.37 4.69 -12.57
C ARG A 196 -13.81 3.64 -11.63
N LYS A 197 -12.66 3.04 -11.96
CA LYS A 197 -12.01 2.01 -11.12
C LYS A 197 -10.51 2.30 -10.98
N TYR A 198 -9.97 1.93 -9.82
CA TYR A 198 -8.54 2.00 -9.49
C TYR A 198 -7.99 3.44 -9.56
N ALA A 199 -8.36 4.26 -8.58
CA ALA A 199 -7.87 5.63 -8.47
C ALA A 199 -6.34 5.66 -8.22
N MET A 200 -5.65 6.54 -8.92
CA MET A 200 -4.20 6.76 -8.86
C MET A 200 -3.89 8.24 -8.56
N PRO A 201 -4.31 8.75 -7.38
CA PRO A 201 -4.08 10.15 -7.02
C PRO A 201 -2.59 10.50 -6.96
N ASP A 202 -1.75 9.57 -6.50
CA ASP A 202 -0.34 9.79 -6.22
C ASP A 202 0.56 8.60 -6.65
N ALA A 203 1.87 8.77 -6.42
CA ALA A 203 2.89 7.80 -6.80
C ALA A 203 2.76 6.44 -6.11
N ALA A 204 2.30 6.42 -4.85
CA ALA A 204 2.12 5.17 -4.11
C ALA A 204 0.95 4.36 -4.70
N HIS A 205 -0.12 5.04 -5.13
CA HIS A 205 -1.25 4.39 -5.78
C HIS A 205 -0.92 3.88 -7.19
N VAL A 206 -0.08 4.58 -7.95
CA VAL A 206 0.42 4.08 -9.24
C VAL A 206 1.19 2.78 -9.06
N LYS A 207 2.10 2.69 -8.08
CA LYS A 207 2.84 1.45 -7.79
C LYS A 207 1.89 0.30 -7.40
N LYS A 208 0.94 0.57 -6.51
CA LYS A 208 -0.09 -0.42 -6.13
C LYS A 208 -0.92 -0.88 -7.33
N ALA A 209 -1.26 0.03 -8.25
CA ALA A 209 -1.99 -0.31 -9.46
C ALA A 209 -1.15 -1.20 -10.40
N ALA A 210 0.15 -0.91 -10.53
CA ALA A 210 1.07 -1.74 -11.31
C ALA A 210 1.26 -3.14 -10.69
N ASP A 211 1.46 -3.23 -9.37
CA ASP A 211 1.51 -4.50 -8.61
C ASP A 211 0.22 -5.32 -8.80
N TYR A 212 -0.93 -4.65 -8.72
CA TYR A 212 -2.23 -5.28 -8.94
C TYR A 212 -2.35 -5.83 -10.36
N PHE A 213 -1.92 -5.05 -11.36
CA PHE A 213 -1.98 -5.46 -12.75
C PHE A 213 -1.15 -6.72 -13.01
N ASP A 214 0.11 -6.76 -12.56
CA ASP A 214 0.97 -7.93 -12.77
C ASP A 214 0.36 -9.21 -12.16
N LYS A 215 -0.38 -9.08 -11.05
CA LYS A 215 -1.03 -10.21 -10.39
C LYS A 215 -2.34 -10.65 -11.07
N TYR A 216 -3.11 -9.70 -11.60
CA TYR A 216 -4.50 -9.95 -12.00
C TYR A 216 -4.82 -9.66 -13.48
N ALA A 217 -3.85 -9.25 -14.30
CA ALA A 217 -4.08 -8.90 -15.71
C ALA A 217 -4.84 -9.98 -16.49
N MET A 218 -4.48 -11.26 -16.30
CA MET A 218 -5.11 -12.39 -16.99
C MET A 218 -6.57 -12.65 -16.58
N GLN A 219 -7.05 -12.03 -15.50
CA GLN A 219 -8.45 -12.10 -15.05
C GLN A 219 -9.28 -10.93 -15.59
N MET A 220 -8.63 -9.96 -16.24
CA MET A 220 -9.30 -8.82 -16.87
C MET A 220 -9.65 -9.15 -18.31
N GLU A 221 -10.74 -8.57 -18.81
CA GLU A 221 -11.07 -8.58 -20.23
C GLU A 221 -9.92 -7.95 -21.05
N PRO A 222 -9.63 -8.45 -22.27
CA PRO A 222 -8.50 -7.97 -23.06
C PRO A 222 -8.45 -6.45 -23.24
N THR A 223 -9.56 -5.82 -23.63
CA THR A 223 -9.66 -4.36 -23.72
C THR A 223 -9.37 -3.65 -22.38
N HIS A 224 -9.78 -4.23 -21.26
CA HIS A 224 -9.46 -3.67 -19.94
C HIS A 224 -7.97 -3.79 -19.61
N ARG A 225 -7.28 -4.85 -20.08
CA ARG A 225 -5.83 -5.01 -19.87
C ARG A 225 -5.06 -3.84 -20.47
N HIS A 226 -5.31 -3.55 -21.75
CA HIS A 226 -4.64 -2.46 -22.46
C HIS A 226 -4.98 -1.09 -21.86
N ARG A 227 -6.26 -0.81 -21.60
CA ARG A 227 -6.69 0.47 -21.01
C ARG A 227 -6.08 0.71 -19.63
N PHE A 228 -6.07 -0.33 -18.78
CA PHE A 228 -5.45 -0.26 -17.46
C PHE A 228 -3.95 0.02 -17.57
N ALA A 229 -3.22 -0.81 -18.32
CA ALA A 229 -1.77 -0.68 -18.48
C ALA A 229 -1.39 0.70 -19.03
N SER A 230 -2.08 1.17 -20.08
CA SER A 230 -1.83 2.47 -20.71
C SER A 230 -2.08 3.64 -19.74
N SER A 231 -3.16 3.57 -18.95
CA SER A 231 -3.48 4.60 -17.96
C SER A 231 -2.46 4.64 -16.83
N VAL A 232 -2.01 3.48 -16.34
CA VAL A 232 -0.94 3.39 -15.33
C VAL A 232 0.37 3.93 -15.89
N GLN A 233 0.77 3.55 -17.10
CA GLN A 233 2.02 4.02 -17.72
C GLN A 233 2.03 5.53 -17.93
N ARG A 234 0.90 6.10 -18.39
CA ARG A 234 0.72 7.55 -18.51
C ARG A 234 0.83 8.24 -17.17
N ARG A 235 0.09 7.76 -16.15
CA ARG A 235 0.11 8.35 -14.81
C ARG A 235 1.48 8.22 -14.13
N ALA A 236 2.17 7.10 -14.35
CA ALA A 236 3.54 6.90 -13.89
C ALA A 236 4.50 7.93 -14.48
N THR A 237 4.36 8.23 -15.78
CA THR A 237 5.15 9.26 -16.46
C THR A 237 4.89 10.65 -15.87
N GLU A 238 3.61 11.01 -15.68
CA GLU A 238 3.21 12.29 -15.08
C GLU A 238 3.77 12.50 -13.66
N LEU A 239 3.81 11.44 -12.86
CA LEU A 239 4.27 11.48 -11.46
C LEU A 239 5.75 11.08 -11.29
N ALA A 240 6.49 10.90 -12.40
CA ALA A 240 7.88 10.43 -12.41
C ALA A 240 8.09 9.14 -11.59
N VAL A 241 7.12 8.22 -11.65
CA VAL A 241 7.19 6.89 -11.02
C VAL A 241 7.79 5.91 -12.01
N ASP A 242 8.84 5.22 -11.58
CA ASP A 242 9.40 4.12 -12.34
C ASP A 242 8.49 2.88 -12.25
N VAL A 243 7.98 2.45 -13.41
CA VAL A 243 7.19 1.21 -13.58
C VAL A 243 7.85 0.24 -14.57
N SER A 244 9.15 0.41 -14.84
CA SER A 244 9.90 -0.43 -15.78
C SER A 244 9.99 -1.89 -15.33
N GLY A 245 9.98 -2.15 -14.01
CA GLY A 245 9.95 -3.50 -13.44
C GLY A 245 8.62 -4.25 -13.60
N HIS A 246 7.55 -3.57 -14.04
CA HIS A 246 6.23 -4.17 -14.22
C HIS A 246 6.02 -4.62 -15.66
N PHE A 247 6.43 -5.87 -15.95
CA PHE A 247 6.37 -6.43 -17.31
C PHE A 247 4.97 -6.40 -17.92
N GLY A 248 3.92 -6.51 -17.10
CA GLY A 248 2.55 -6.37 -17.56
C GLY A 248 2.29 -4.97 -18.11
N ILE A 249 2.63 -3.94 -17.33
CA ILE A 249 2.44 -2.56 -17.79
C ILE A 249 3.21 -2.32 -19.11
N GLN A 250 4.48 -2.73 -19.19
CA GLN A 250 5.30 -2.52 -20.39
C GLN A 250 4.79 -3.24 -21.64
N LYS A 251 4.15 -4.40 -21.47
CA LYS A 251 3.57 -5.17 -22.58
C LYS A 251 2.27 -4.55 -23.06
N TRP A 252 1.30 -4.41 -22.16
CA TRP A 252 -0.06 -4.03 -22.53
C TRP A 252 -0.24 -2.51 -22.73
N ALA A 253 0.72 -1.67 -22.29
CA ALA A 253 0.74 -0.23 -22.57
C ALA A 253 1.58 0.16 -23.80
N SER A 254 2.21 -0.81 -24.48
CA SER A 254 3.11 -0.56 -25.59
C SER A 254 2.39 0.04 -26.80
N ASN A 255 3.14 0.64 -27.73
CA ASN A 255 2.63 0.99 -29.06
C ASN A 255 3.48 0.38 -30.17
N ARG A 256 4.10 -0.78 -29.91
CA ARG A 256 4.92 -1.52 -30.86
C ARG A 256 4.18 -2.72 -31.41
N TRP A 257 4.38 -3.01 -32.69
CA TRP A 257 3.89 -4.22 -33.33
C TRP A 257 4.61 -5.46 -32.80
N ASN A 258 3.84 -6.50 -32.50
CA ASN A 258 4.33 -7.85 -32.25
C ASN A 258 4.98 -8.41 -33.52
N ARG A 259 6.24 -8.81 -33.42
CA ARG A 259 7.00 -9.40 -34.54
C ARG A 259 6.40 -10.70 -35.10
N HIS A 260 5.48 -11.31 -34.38
CA HIS A 260 4.78 -12.54 -34.75
C HIS A 260 3.30 -12.30 -35.09
N VAL A 261 2.91 -11.06 -35.37
CA VAL A 261 1.52 -10.72 -35.65
C VAL A 261 0.92 -11.53 -36.81
N ASP A 262 1.67 -11.74 -37.90
CA ASP A 262 1.23 -12.56 -39.03
C ASP A 262 0.91 -14.00 -38.61
N TYR A 263 1.75 -14.58 -37.75
CA TYR A 263 1.52 -15.91 -37.19
C TYR A 263 0.23 -15.96 -36.36
N HIS A 264 -0.05 -14.94 -35.55
CA HIS A 264 -1.28 -14.87 -34.76
C HIS A 264 -2.55 -14.71 -35.63
N LEU A 265 -2.44 -14.04 -36.78
CA LEU A 265 -3.55 -13.94 -37.75
C LEU A 265 -3.76 -15.28 -38.47
N GLU A 266 -2.70 -15.97 -38.89
CA GLU A 266 -2.79 -17.31 -39.49
C GLU A 266 -3.38 -18.35 -38.52
N GLN A 267 -3.02 -18.26 -37.23
CA GLN A 267 -3.60 -19.11 -36.20
C GLN A 267 -5.13 -18.95 -36.15
N ARG A 268 -5.66 -17.72 -36.20
CA ARG A 268 -7.11 -17.46 -36.27
C ARG A 268 -7.75 -18.01 -37.54
N LYS A 269 -7.09 -17.86 -38.70
CA LYS A 269 -7.57 -18.45 -39.98
C LYS A 269 -7.68 -19.98 -39.89
N SER A 270 -6.75 -20.64 -39.19
CA SER A 270 -6.77 -22.10 -39.01
C SER A 270 -7.95 -22.59 -38.15
N LEU A 271 -8.46 -21.75 -37.24
CA LEU A 271 -9.65 -22.03 -36.43
C LEU A 271 -10.97 -21.77 -37.17
N LEU A 272 -10.92 -21.18 -38.36
CA LEU A 272 -12.06 -20.82 -39.20
C LEU A 272 -12.01 -21.49 -40.60
N PRO A 273 -11.78 -22.82 -40.70
CA PRO A 273 -11.53 -23.46 -42.00
C PRO A 273 -12.73 -23.42 -42.96
N LEU A 274 -13.95 -23.34 -42.43
CA LEU A 274 -15.19 -23.36 -43.20
C LEU A 274 -15.78 -21.95 -43.44
N ASN A 275 -15.08 -20.89 -43.04
CA ASN A 275 -15.56 -19.51 -43.16
C ASN A 275 -14.61 -18.66 -44.04
N PRO A 276 -14.69 -18.76 -45.38
CA PRO A 276 -13.80 -18.04 -46.29
C PRO A 276 -13.93 -16.52 -46.17
N ASN A 277 -15.12 -16.01 -45.85
CA ASN A 277 -15.35 -14.58 -45.66
C ASN A 277 -14.59 -14.05 -44.45
N ALA A 278 -14.66 -14.74 -43.31
CA ALA A 278 -13.92 -14.33 -42.12
C ALA A 278 -12.40 -14.37 -42.33
N ARG A 279 -11.89 -15.35 -43.10
CA ARG A 279 -10.47 -15.41 -43.47
C ARG A 279 -10.04 -14.23 -44.33
N SER A 280 -10.86 -13.84 -45.31
CA SER A 280 -10.63 -12.65 -46.15
C SER A 280 -10.63 -11.34 -45.34
N VAL A 281 -11.46 -11.25 -44.29
CA VAL A 281 -11.42 -10.10 -43.36
C VAL A 281 -10.08 -10.03 -42.63
N LEU A 282 -9.50 -11.16 -42.20
CA LEU A 282 -8.16 -11.18 -41.59
C LEU A 282 -7.05 -10.83 -42.58
N ASP A 283 -7.17 -11.24 -43.86
CA ASP A 283 -6.23 -10.82 -44.92
C ASP A 283 -6.27 -9.29 -45.11
N LYS A 284 -7.47 -8.70 -45.09
CA LYS A 284 -7.64 -7.26 -45.19
C LYS A 284 -7.11 -6.53 -43.95
N LEU A 285 -7.38 -7.04 -42.74
CA LEU A 285 -6.81 -6.47 -41.53
C LEU A 285 -5.28 -6.45 -41.61
N ALA A 286 -4.66 -7.55 -42.08
CA ALA A 286 -3.21 -7.62 -42.27
C ALA A 286 -2.68 -6.59 -43.28
N SER A 287 -3.40 -6.32 -44.37
CA SER A 287 -2.99 -5.28 -45.32
C SER A 287 -3.07 -3.87 -44.75
N ASP A 288 -4.12 -3.61 -43.95
CA ASP A 288 -4.43 -2.28 -43.42
C ASP A 288 -3.57 -1.91 -42.19
N MET A 289 -2.90 -2.90 -41.58
CA MET A 289 -2.01 -2.69 -40.42
C MET A 289 -0.84 -1.74 -40.68
N ARG A 290 -0.42 -1.52 -41.94
CA ARG A 290 0.65 -0.56 -42.26
C ARG A 290 0.23 0.89 -42.06
N ASP A 291 -1.06 1.15 -42.16
CA ASP A 291 -1.66 2.49 -42.15
C ASP A 291 -2.46 2.77 -40.87
N THR A 292 -2.42 1.86 -39.91
CA THR A 292 -3.17 1.91 -38.65
C THR A 292 -2.20 1.81 -37.47
N ASP A 293 -2.55 2.31 -36.29
CA ASP A 293 -1.75 2.08 -35.08
C ASP A 293 -2.08 0.70 -34.44
N PRO A 294 -1.14 0.10 -33.68
CA PRO A 294 -1.35 -1.18 -33.02
C PRO A 294 -2.59 -1.27 -32.13
N ALA A 295 -2.95 -0.21 -31.39
CA ALA A 295 -4.10 -0.25 -30.48
C ALA A 295 -5.41 -0.33 -31.27
N THR A 296 -5.57 0.49 -32.30
CA THR A 296 -6.72 0.44 -33.21
C THR A 296 -6.82 -0.91 -33.93
N ALA A 297 -5.70 -1.50 -34.37
CA ALA A 297 -5.70 -2.83 -34.97
C ALA A 297 -6.09 -3.94 -33.98
N ALA A 298 -5.68 -3.84 -32.71
CA ALA A 298 -6.08 -4.77 -31.66
C ALA A 298 -7.59 -4.69 -31.35
N GLU A 299 -8.17 -3.49 -31.29
CA GLU A 299 -9.60 -3.28 -31.12
C GLU A 299 -10.41 -3.87 -32.29
N ALA A 300 -9.94 -3.67 -33.53
CA ALA A 300 -10.55 -4.27 -34.72
C ALA A 300 -10.48 -5.81 -34.68
N LEU A 301 -9.34 -6.36 -34.25
CA LEU A 301 -9.17 -7.80 -34.10
C LEU A 301 -10.05 -8.38 -32.98
N GLU A 302 -10.23 -7.66 -31.86
CA GLU A 302 -11.15 -8.06 -30.79
C GLU A 302 -12.60 -8.13 -31.28
N THR A 303 -13.03 -7.10 -32.02
CA THR A 303 -14.38 -7.06 -32.62
C THR A 303 -14.60 -8.24 -33.57
N PHE A 304 -13.59 -8.56 -34.39
CA PHE A 304 -13.61 -9.72 -35.27
C PHE A 304 -13.71 -11.05 -34.49
N ASP A 305 -12.87 -11.21 -33.46
CA ASP A 305 -12.81 -12.43 -32.66
C ASP A 305 -14.13 -12.65 -31.90
N GLN A 306 -14.76 -11.59 -31.38
CA GLN A 306 -16.10 -11.65 -30.76
C GLN A 306 -17.19 -12.05 -31.77
N ALA A 307 -17.19 -11.44 -32.96
CA ALA A 307 -18.18 -11.73 -34.00
C ALA A 307 -18.07 -13.17 -34.54
N THR A 308 -16.88 -13.77 -34.48
CA THR A 308 -16.62 -15.15 -34.92
C THR A 308 -16.64 -16.16 -33.77
N GLY A 309 -16.78 -15.71 -32.53
CA GLY A 309 -16.74 -16.55 -31.33
C GLY A 309 -15.38 -17.18 -31.05
N LEU A 310 -14.29 -16.54 -31.51
CA LEU A 310 -12.91 -16.93 -31.22
C LEU A 310 -12.45 -16.43 -29.84
N ASP A 311 -13.09 -15.40 -29.30
CA ASP A 311 -12.89 -14.84 -27.97
C ASP A 311 -12.95 -15.89 -26.84
N LYS A 312 -13.78 -16.91 -26.98
CA LYS A 312 -13.86 -18.05 -26.03
C LYS A 312 -12.57 -18.87 -25.91
N TYR A 313 -11.62 -18.70 -26.82
CA TYR A 313 -10.32 -19.40 -26.83
C TYR A 313 -9.17 -18.56 -26.28
N TYR A 314 -9.43 -17.30 -25.90
CA TYR A 314 -8.40 -16.46 -25.27
C TYR A 314 -7.81 -17.14 -24.05
N ASP A 315 -6.48 -17.03 -23.93
CA ASP A 315 -5.67 -17.59 -22.86
C ASP A 315 -5.75 -19.13 -22.74
N ARG A 316 -6.36 -19.81 -23.73
CA ARG A 316 -6.55 -21.28 -23.79
C ARG A 316 -5.99 -21.89 -25.08
N GLY A 317 -5.02 -21.21 -25.70
CA GLY A 317 -4.40 -21.62 -26.95
C GLY A 317 -4.46 -20.55 -28.04
N LEU A 318 -5.34 -19.56 -27.91
CA LEU A 318 -5.33 -18.34 -28.71
C LEU A 318 -4.91 -17.17 -27.81
N GLN A 319 -3.97 -16.35 -28.28
CA GLN A 319 -3.63 -15.12 -27.56
C GLN A 319 -4.72 -14.06 -27.76
N ASP A 320 -4.94 -13.26 -26.73
CA ASP A 320 -5.86 -12.12 -26.84
C ASP A 320 -5.41 -11.12 -27.94
N PRO A 321 -6.32 -10.28 -28.45
CA PRO A 321 -6.03 -9.40 -29.59
C PRO A 321 -4.88 -8.44 -29.31
N TYR A 322 -4.83 -7.85 -28.11
CA TYR A 322 -3.78 -6.92 -27.72
C TYR A 322 -2.43 -7.63 -27.58
N ALA A 323 -2.39 -8.82 -26.97
CA ALA A 323 -1.18 -9.62 -26.92
C ALA A 323 -0.71 -10.12 -28.30
N SER A 324 -1.64 -10.37 -29.22
CA SER A 324 -1.36 -10.81 -30.59
C SER A 324 -0.77 -9.70 -31.45
N ILE A 325 -1.30 -8.48 -31.31
CA ILE A 325 -0.94 -7.32 -32.13
C ILE A 325 0.25 -6.55 -31.53
N MET A 326 0.32 -6.46 -30.21
CA MET A 326 1.24 -5.54 -29.52
C MET A 326 2.39 -6.31 -28.88
N ASP A 327 3.62 -5.83 -29.09
CA ASP A 327 4.79 -6.34 -28.40
C ASP A 327 5.11 -5.51 -27.17
N LYS A 328 5.95 -6.05 -26.30
CA LYS A 328 6.60 -5.26 -25.25
C LYS A 328 7.35 -4.10 -25.87
N THR A 329 7.29 -2.94 -25.23
CA THR A 329 8.24 -1.87 -25.56
C THR A 329 9.63 -2.42 -25.25
N ALA A 330 10.39 -2.81 -26.28
CA ALA A 330 11.78 -3.16 -26.08
C ALA A 330 12.44 -1.97 -25.39
N LEU A 331 13.04 -2.22 -24.24
CA LEU A 331 13.85 -1.22 -23.56
C LEU A 331 14.78 -0.63 -24.61
N ALA A 332 14.77 0.69 -24.76
CA ALA A 332 15.47 1.38 -25.84
C ALA A 332 16.93 0.95 -25.95
N TRP A 333 17.50 0.50 -24.83
CA TRP A 333 18.75 -0.19 -24.74
C TRP A 333 18.74 -1.14 -23.54
N SER A 334 19.31 -2.32 -23.71
CA SER A 334 19.63 -3.25 -22.63
C SER A 334 20.87 -4.08 -22.98
N ALA A 335 21.69 -4.41 -22.00
CA ALA A 335 22.82 -5.32 -22.16
C ALA A 335 22.73 -6.46 -21.14
N ASP A 336 23.06 -7.67 -21.57
CA ASP A 336 23.20 -8.84 -20.68
C ASP A 336 24.65 -8.94 -20.21
N ILE A 337 24.86 -8.95 -18.89
CA ILE A 337 26.18 -9.06 -18.25
C ILE A 337 26.10 -10.14 -17.17
N ASP A 338 26.73 -11.28 -17.42
CA ASP A 338 26.68 -12.48 -16.56
C ASP A 338 25.25 -12.98 -16.27
N GLY A 339 24.37 -12.95 -17.27
CA GLY A 339 22.99 -13.48 -17.15
C GLY A 339 22.02 -12.53 -16.45
N GLU A 340 22.45 -11.32 -16.12
CA GLU A 340 21.59 -10.24 -15.64
C GLU A 340 21.46 -9.16 -16.71
N THR A 341 20.23 -8.70 -16.93
CA THR A 341 19.94 -7.64 -17.89
C THR A 341 20.03 -6.27 -17.20
N ILE A 342 20.90 -5.41 -17.71
CA ILE A 342 21.00 -3.99 -17.33
C ILE A 342 20.27 -3.15 -18.37
N THR A 343 19.42 -2.23 -17.93
CA THR A 343 18.65 -1.35 -18.81
C THR A 343 19.22 0.06 -18.84
N ALA A 344 18.81 0.87 -19.83
CA ALA A 344 19.19 2.29 -19.87
C ALA A 344 18.73 3.06 -18.61
N ALA A 345 17.58 2.68 -18.04
CA ALA A 345 17.06 3.28 -16.82
C ALA A 345 17.96 2.97 -15.61
N ASP A 346 18.48 1.74 -15.52
CA ASP A 346 19.42 1.35 -14.48
C ASP A 346 20.72 2.15 -14.55
N LEU A 347 21.24 2.34 -15.77
CA LEU A 347 22.43 3.17 -15.99
C LEU A 347 22.20 4.62 -15.56
N LYS A 348 21.03 5.18 -15.89
CA LYS A 348 20.65 6.54 -15.47
C LYS A 348 20.52 6.65 -13.95
N LYS A 349 19.91 5.65 -13.30
CA LYS A 349 19.77 5.58 -11.85
C LYS A 349 21.14 5.54 -11.16
N VAL A 350 22.07 4.75 -11.69
CA VAL A 350 23.44 4.67 -11.15
C VAL A 350 24.24 5.94 -11.40
N ALA A 351 24.09 6.58 -12.57
CA ALA A 351 24.69 7.88 -12.85
C ALA A 351 24.30 8.93 -11.79
N SER A 352 23.03 8.99 -11.42
CA SER A 352 22.52 9.93 -10.41
C SER A 352 22.82 9.56 -8.95
N SER A 353 23.28 8.34 -8.68
CA SER A 353 23.44 7.83 -7.31
C SER A 353 24.67 8.38 -6.57
N GLY A 354 25.60 9.02 -7.27
CA GLY A 354 26.90 9.43 -6.74
C GLY A 354 27.88 8.27 -6.49
N LYS A 355 27.44 7.00 -6.56
CA LYS A 355 28.29 5.84 -6.34
C LYS A 355 29.39 5.73 -7.41
N LEU A 356 29.10 6.04 -8.68
CA LEU A 356 30.13 6.02 -9.75
C LEU A 356 31.33 6.92 -9.43
N LYS A 357 31.09 8.10 -8.84
CA LYS A 357 32.16 9.04 -8.46
C LYS A 357 33.13 8.42 -7.45
N ARG A 358 32.65 7.55 -6.57
CA ARG A 358 33.45 6.86 -5.55
C ARG A 358 34.34 5.76 -6.14
N TYR A 359 33.81 4.96 -7.08
CA TYR A 359 34.53 3.80 -7.61
C TYR A 359 35.35 4.11 -8.88
N LEU A 360 34.86 5.00 -9.74
CA LEU A 360 35.45 5.29 -11.06
C LEU A 360 35.93 6.74 -11.21
N GLY A 361 35.76 7.56 -10.17
CA GLY A 361 36.20 8.95 -10.14
C GLY A 361 35.20 9.94 -10.72
N GLU A 362 35.41 11.22 -10.40
CA GLU A 362 34.50 12.31 -10.77
C GLU A 362 34.41 12.55 -12.27
N ALA A 363 35.55 12.56 -12.95
CA ALA A 363 35.61 12.80 -14.40
C ALA A 363 34.80 11.75 -15.18
N PHE A 364 34.90 10.47 -14.79
CA PHE A 364 34.13 9.40 -15.40
C PHE A 364 32.64 9.55 -15.12
N ALA A 365 32.25 9.75 -13.86
CA ALA A 365 30.85 9.90 -13.48
C ALA A 365 30.14 11.03 -14.25
N SER A 366 30.80 12.19 -14.42
CA SER A 366 30.27 13.31 -15.19
C SER A 366 30.16 13.05 -16.70
N GLN A 367 31.01 12.19 -17.27
CA GLN A 367 30.87 11.77 -18.67
C GLN A 367 29.76 10.72 -18.81
N PHE A 368 29.73 9.75 -17.90
CA PHE A 368 28.75 8.67 -17.87
C PHE A 368 27.32 9.20 -17.75
N GLU A 369 27.10 10.25 -16.96
CA GLU A 369 25.78 10.90 -16.82
C GLU A 369 25.26 11.49 -18.14
N LYS A 370 26.16 11.92 -19.05
CA LYS A 370 25.77 12.51 -20.34
C LYS A 370 25.38 11.46 -21.37
N ASN A 371 26.16 10.39 -21.48
CA ASN A 371 26.01 9.35 -22.52
C ASN A 371 26.16 7.93 -21.93
N ALA A 372 25.30 7.60 -20.97
CA ALA A 372 25.46 6.39 -20.15
C ALA A 372 25.53 5.09 -20.97
N THR A 373 24.65 4.92 -21.97
CA THR A 373 24.57 3.69 -22.78
C THR A 373 25.79 3.51 -23.68
N GLU A 374 26.19 4.55 -24.43
CA GLU A 374 27.34 4.51 -25.34
C GLU A 374 28.66 4.30 -24.58
N ILE A 375 28.84 5.03 -23.46
CA ILE A 375 30.01 4.83 -22.61
C ILE A 375 30.01 3.42 -22.06
N PHE A 376 28.88 2.94 -21.54
CA PHE A 376 28.78 1.58 -21.00
C PHE A 376 29.17 0.52 -22.04
N GLU A 377 28.71 0.62 -23.29
CA GLU A 377 29.09 -0.33 -24.35
C GLU A 377 30.60 -0.34 -24.62
N SER A 378 31.24 0.82 -24.56
CA SER A 378 32.69 0.98 -24.79
C SER A 378 33.57 0.46 -23.63
N LEU A 379 33.00 0.19 -22.46
CA LEU A 379 33.75 -0.24 -21.28
C LEU A 379 34.27 -1.69 -21.42
N PRO A 380 35.45 -1.99 -20.84
CA PRO A 380 35.89 -3.36 -20.62
C PRO A 380 34.95 -4.12 -19.68
N ASP A 381 34.80 -5.43 -19.88
CA ASP A 381 33.86 -6.29 -19.12
C ASP A 381 34.01 -6.18 -17.59
N PRO A 382 35.22 -6.11 -16.99
CA PRO A 382 35.35 -5.94 -15.54
C PRO A 382 34.67 -4.66 -15.02
N THR A 383 34.67 -3.59 -15.83
CA THR A 383 34.03 -2.32 -15.46
C THR A 383 32.51 -2.40 -15.62
N LYS A 384 32.02 -3.12 -16.64
CA LYS A 384 30.58 -3.40 -16.82
C LYS A 384 30.03 -4.20 -15.64
N VAL A 385 30.75 -5.22 -15.18
CA VAL A 385 30.40 -6.02 -13.98
C VAL A 385 30.37 -5.15 -12.72
N LEU A 386 31.34 -4.25 -12.52
CA LEU A 386 31.32 -3.33 -11.38
C LEU A 386 30.08 -2.42 -11.41
N ILE A 387 29.76 -1.83 -12.57
CA ILE A 387 28.56 -0.99 -12.72
C ILE A 387 27.29 -1.79 -12.43
N LYS A 388 27.22 -3.04 -12.91
CA LYS A 388 26.14 -3.99 -12.57
C LYS A 388 25.98 -4.16 -11.06
N GLN A 389 27.07 -4.45 -10.34
CA GLN A 389 27.06 -4.60 -8.89
C GLN A 389 26.58 -3.31 -8.19
N ILE A 390 26.94 -2.14 -8.71
CA ILE A 390 26.44 -0.85 -8.17
C ILE A 390 24.93 -0.69 -8.38
N VAL A 391 24.40 -1.10 -9.55
CA VAL A 391 22.96 -1.07 -9.89
C VAL A 391 22.16 -1.90 -8.89
N PHE A 392 22.60 -3.14 -8.62
CA PHE A 392 21.91 -4.08 -7.75
C PHE A 392 22.26 -3.94 -6.26
N GLY A 393 23.21 -3.06 -5.92
CA GLY A 393 23.56 -2.74 -4.54
C GLY A 393 24.53 -3.75 -3.90
N GLU A 394 25.30 -4.46 -4.71
CA GLU A 394 26.29 -5.46 -4.29
C GLU A 394 27.71 -4.89 -4.13
N ALA A 395 27.97 -3.71 -4.68
CA ALA A 395 29.29 -3.04 -4.70
C ALA A 395 29.61 -2.19 -3.47
#